data_AF-C4IFD2-F1
#
_entry.id   AF-C4IFD2-F1
#
_cell.length_a   1.000
_cell.length_b   1.000
_cell.length_c   1.000
_cell.angle_alpha   90.00
_cell.angle_beta   90.00
_cell.angle_gamma   90.00
#
_symmetry.space_group_name_H-M   'P 1'
#
loop_
_entity.id
_entity.type
_entity.pdbx_description
1 polymer ?
#
loop_
_entity_poly.entity_id
_entity_poly.type
_entity_poly.pdbx_seq_one_letter_code
_entity_poly.pdbx_strand_id
1 'polypeptide(L)'
;MEIKEVKAITLRNIDISDISLEEQIQKLDEERQEFEMAVFEALVNRSPENDAHAIEEAFDEIQAVLSYLQKTLGISAQEVMDHYYLHEAKLKSRPRKKE
;
A
#
# COMPACT_ATOMS: atom_id res chain seq x y z
N MET A 1 -4.07 -12.54 -31.26
CA MET A 1 -3.45 -12.46 -29.93
C MET A 1 -3.81 -11.08 -29.40
N GLU A 2 -4.83 -10.98 -28.55
CA GLU A 2 -5.18 -9.70 -27.94
C GLU A 2 -4.08 -9.32 -26.95
N ILE A 3 -3.35 -8.25 -27.25
CA ILE A 3 -2.46 -7.63 -26.27
C ILE A 3 -3.40 -6.94 -25.29
N LYS A 4 -3.66 -7.59 -24.16
CA LYS A 4 -4.34 -6.96 -23.03
C LYS A 4 -3.42 -5.83 -22.58
N GLU A 5 -3.80 -4.58 -22.80
CA GLU A 5 -3.09 -3.44 -22.22
C GLU A 5 -3.06 -3.63 -20.70
N VAL A 6 -1.87 -3.91 -20.15
CA VAL A 6 -1.66 -3.87 -18.72
C VAL A 6 -1.64 -2.40 -18.37
N LYS A 7 -2.73 -1.89 -17.77
CA LYS A 7 -2.70 -0.56 -17.15
C LYS A 7 -1.62 -0.58 -16.09
N ALA A 8 -0.57 0.21 -16.29
CA ALA A 8 0.46 0.41 -15.28
C ALA A 8 -0.19 1.08 -14.06
N ILE A 9 0.10 0.57 -12.86
CA ILE A 9 -0.30 1.20 -11.61
C ILE A 9 0.62 2.42 -11.40
N THR A 10 0.05 3.57 -11.06
CA THR A 10 0.81 4.79 -10.76
C THR A 10 0.46 5.26 -9.37
N LEU A 11 1.42 5.21 -8.45
CA LEU A 11 1.31 5.79 -7.12
C LEU A 11 1.43 7.31 -7.21
N ARG A 12 0.74 8.03 -6.33
CA ARG A 12 0.72 9.50 -6.32
C ARG A 12 0.90 10.03 -4.89
N ASN A 13 1.57 11.17 -4.78
CA ASN A 13 1.54 11.95 -3.56
C ASN A 13 0.17 12.62 -3.42
N ILE A 14 -0.28 12.78 -2.18
CA ILE A 14 -1.40 13.64 -1.81
C ILE A 14 -0.86 14.85 -1.04
N ASP A 15 -1.65 15.92 -0.99
CA ASP A 15 -1.25 17.08 -0.20
C ASP A 15 -1.52 16.84 1.29
N ILE A 16 -0.45 16.90 2.08
CA ILE A 16 -0.44 16.72 3.54
C ILE A 16 0.34 17.85 4.22
N SER A 17 0.45 19.02 3.56
CA SER A 17 1.17 20.17 4.11
C SER A 17 0.67 20.53 5.51
N ASP A 18 -0.65 20.46 5.70
CA ASP A 18 -1.36 20.92 6.89
C ASP A 18 -1.52 19.84 7.97
N ILE A 19 -1.15 18.59 7.65
CA ILE A 19 -1.16 17.47 8.60
C ILE A 19 0.14 17.49 9.39
N SER A 20 0.08 17.41 10.71
CA SER A 20 1.26 17.29 11.57
C SER A 20 1.92 15.90 11.45
N LEU A 21 3.16 15.78 11.91
CA LEU A 21 3.82 14.47 11.94
C LEU A 21 3.11 13.49 12.89
N GLU A 22 2.58 13.97 14.01
CA GLU A 22 1.85 13.13 14.97
C GLU A 22 0.55 12.60 14.37
N GLU A 23 -0.23 13.46 13.70
CA GLU A 23 -1.44 13.05 12.98
C GLU A 23 -1.12 12.05 11.87
N GLN A 24 0.01 12.22 11.16
CA GLN A 24 0.41 11.25 10.14
C GLN A 24 0.81 9.89 10.73
N ILE A 25 1.41 9.86 11.93
CA ILE A 25 1.71 8.61 12.65
C ILE A 25 0.41 7.94 13.10
N GLN A 26 -0.53 8.72 13.63
CA GLN A 26 -1.86 8.18 14.01
C GLN A 26 -2.57 7.61 12.79
N LYS A 27 -2.51 8.30 11.64
CA LYS A 27 -3.12 7.81 10.40
C LYS A 27 -2.49 6.50 9.91
N LEU A 28 -1.18 6.31 10.08
CA LEU A 28 -0.55 5.01 9.78
C LEU A 28 -1.10 3.88 10.66
N ASP A 29 -1.31 4.14 11.94
CA ASP A 29 -1.85 3.15 12.86
C ASP A 29 -3.33 2.85 12.58
N GLU A 30 -4.12 3.86 12.21
CA GLU A 30 -5.52 3.73 11.78
C GLU A 30 -5.65 2.82 10.55
N GLU A 31 -4.95 3.17 9.46
CA GLU A 31 -5.02 2.47 8.18
C GLU A 31 -4.58 1.01 8.28
N ARG A 32 -3.59 0.75 9.14
CA ARG A 32 -3.18 -0.62 9.44
C ARG A 32 -4.29 -1.41 10.15
N GLN A 33 -4.99 -0.80 11.10
CA GLN A 33 -6.10 -1.45 11.80
C GLN A 33 -7.29 -1.69 10.86
N GLU A 34 -7.61 -0.73 10.00
CA GLU A 34 -8.66 -0.83 8.99
C GLU A 34 -8.36 -1.99 8.01
N PHE A 35 -7.13 -2.07 7.50
CA PHE A 35 -6.69 -3.20 6.67
C PHE A 35 -6.77 -4.56 7.40
N GLU A 36 -6.25 -4.66 8.62
CA GLU A 36 -6.31 -5.90 9.40
C GLU A 36 -7.77 -6.35 9.65
N MET A 37 -8.68 -5.39 9.88
CA MET A 37 -10.11 -5.65 10.06
C MET A 37 -10.78 -6.11 8.75
N ALA A 38 -10.55 -5.42 7.63
CA ALA A 38 -11.14 -5.79 6.35
C ALA A 38 -10.69 -7.18 5.88
N VAL A 39 -9.43 -7.54 6.13
CA VAL A 39 -8.94 -8.91 5.92
C VAL A 39 -9.68 -9.91 6.80
N PHE A 40 -9.88 -9.61 8.09
CA PHE A 40 -10.61 -10.49 8.99
C PHE A 40 -12.08 -10.68 8.55
N GLU A 41 -12.75 -9.61 8.13
CA GLU A 41 -14.12 -9.65 7.59
C GLU A 41 -14.20 -10.58 6.36
N ALA A 42 -13.25 -10.46 5.43
CA ALA A 42 -13.17 -11.32 4.25
C ALA A 42 -12.90 -12.80 4.61
N LEU A 43 -12.16 -13.07 5.69
CA LEU A 43 -11.92 -14.44 6.17
C LEU A 43 -13.16 -15.05 6.83
N VAL A 44 -13.92 -14.27 7.59
CA VAL A 44 -15.12 -14.74 8.31
C VAL A 44 -16.31 -14.90 7.37
N ASN A 45 -16.52 -13.94 6.46
CA ASN A 45 -17.63 -13.94 5.52
C ASN A 45 -17.15 -13.54 4.12
N ARG A 46 -16.57 -14.51 3.40
CA ARG A 46 -15.97 -14.23 2.11
C ARG A 46 -17.01 -13.90 1.04
N SER A 47 -16.91 -12.70 0.47
CA SER A 47 -17.72 -12.25 -0.68
C SER A 47 -16.89 -11.35 -1.60
N PRO A 48 -17.30 -11.13 -2.86
CA PRO A 48 -16.63 -10.18 -3.75
C PRO A 48 -16.52 -8.76 -3.16
N GLU A 49 -17.51 -8.33 -2.40
CA GLU A 49 -17.52 -7.02 -1.73
C GLU A 49 -16.46 -6.96 -0.62
N ASN A 50 -16.38 -7.99 0.21
CA ASN A 50 -15.36 -8.04 1.28
C ASN A 50 -13.95 -8.22 0.73
N ASP A 51 -13.77 -9.00 -0.34
CA ASP A 51 -12.50 -9.12 -1.05
C ASP A 51 -12.10 -7.74 -1.67
N ALA A 52 -13.07 -6.97 -2.19
CA ALA A 52 -12.82 -5.63 -2.73
C ALA A 52 -12.47 -4.62 -1.62
N HIS A 53 -13.17 -4.66 -0.49
CA HIS A 53 -12.89 -3.83 0.69
C HIS A 53 -11.46 -4.07 1.20
N ALA A 54 -11.05 -5.33 1.36
CA ALA A 54 -9.68 -5.64 1.77
C ALA A 54 -8.60 -5.16 0.77
N ILE A 55 -8.93 -5.06 -0.52
CA ILE A 55 -8.03 -4.50 -1.54
C ILE A 55 -7.98 -2.98 -1.44
N GLU A 56 -9.10 -2.31 -1.20
CA GLU A 56 -9.18 -0.87 -0.97
C GLU A 56 -8.30 -0.46 0.20
N GLU A 57 -8.48 -1.10 1.35
CA GLU A 57 -7.69 -0.84 2.56
C GLU A 57 -6.18 -1.12 2.38
N ALA A 58 -5.84 -2.10 1.52
CA ALA A 58 -4.43 -2.33 1.18
C ALA A 58 -3.82 -1.13 0.42
N PHE A 59 -4.60 -0.44 -0.41
CA PHE A 59 -4.14 0.76 -1.11
C PHE A 59 -4.11 1.98 -0.18
N ASP A 60 -5.02 2.07 0.78
CA ASP A 60 -5.02 3.16 1.77
C ASP A 60 -3.83 3.05 2.73
N GLU A 61 -3.46 1.83 3.16
CA GLU A 61 -2.21 1.58 3.90
C GLU A 61 -0.98 2.00 3.06
N ILE A 62 -0.93 1.64 1.78
CA ILE A 62 0.14 2.07 0.87
C ILE A 62 0.19 3.61 0.81
N GLN A 63 -0.97 4.28 0.69
CA GLN A 63 -1.04 5.73 0.60
C GLN A 63 -0.56 6.41 1.89
N ALA A 64 -0.90 5.87 3.05
CA ALA A 64 -0.44 6.37 4.35
C ALA A 64 1.08 6.24 4.50
N VAL A 65 1.67 5.12 4.05
CA VAL A 65 3.12 4.92 4.02
C VAL A 65 3.80 5.93 3.08
N LEU A 66 3.25 6.16 1.89
CA LEU A 66 3.77 7.16 0.96
C LEU A 66 3.76 8.58 1.56
N SER A 67 2.64 8.96 2.17
CA SER A 67 2.49 10.23 2.87
C SER A 67 3.50 10.39 4.01
N TYR A 68 3.73 9.34 4.79
CA TYR A 68 4.72 9.36 5.87
C TYR A 68 6.17 9.50 5.36
N LEU A 69 6.54 8.77 4.30
CA LEU A 69 7.85 8.90 3.65
C LEU A 69 8.08 10.32 3.11
N GLN A 70 7.07 10.90 2.49
CA GLN A 70 7.10 12.28 2.00
C GLN A 70 7.27 13.27 3.17
N LYS A 71 6.50 13.12 4.25
CA LYS A 71 6.53 14.05 5.39
C LYS A 71 7.83 14.01 6.17
N THR A 72 8.43 12.82 6.31
CA THR A 72 9.61 12.60 7.18
C THR A 72 10.93 12.71 6.44
N LEU A 73 11.01 12.18 5.22
CA LEU A 73 12.24 12.05 4.45
C LEU A 73 12.22 12.85 3.15
N GLY A 74 11.10 13.47 2.80
CA GLY A 74 10.94 14.16 1.51
C GLY A 74 10.87 13.22 0.31
N ILE A 75 10.66 11.92 0.53
CA ILE A 75 10.65 10.92 -0.55
C ILE A 75 9.28 10.91 -1.21
N SER A 76 9.25 11.15 -2.52
CA SER A 76 8.03 11.17 -3.34
C SER A 76 7.54 9.77 -3.74
N ALA A 77 6.28 9.68 -4.15
CA ALA A 77 5.72 8.45 -4.70
C ALA A 77 6.44 8.03 -6.00
N GLN A 78 6.91 8.99 -6.80
CA GLN A 78 7.72 8.71 -7.99
C GLN A 78 9.04 8.07 -7.61
N GLU A 79 9.75 8.60 -6.60
CA GLU A 79 10.99 7.98 -6.13
C GLU A 79 10.76 6.56 -5.62
N VAL A 80 9.64 6.29 -4.91
CA VAL A 80 9.28 4.91 -4.51
C VAL A 80 9.10 4.00 -5.73
N MET A 81 8.38 4.47 -6.76
CA MET A 81 8.18 3.70 -8.00
C MET A 81 9.50 3.46 -8.75
N ASP A 82 10.38 4.46 -8.82
CA ASP A 82 11.69 4.33 -9.47
C ASP A 82 12.58 3.28 -8.79
N HIS A 83 12.34 2.99 -7.51
CA HIS A 83 13.03 1.96 -6.73
C HIS A 83 12.32 0.60 -6.73
N TYR A 84 11.23 0.42 -7.48
CA TYR A 84 10.47 -0.85 -7.50
C TYR A 84 11.33 -2.05 -7.92
N TYR A 85 12.32 -1.86 -8.78
CA TYR A 85 13.26 -2.92 -9.18
C TYR A 85 14.00 -3.56 -7.99
N LEU A 86 14.25 -2.80 -6.91
CA LEU A 86 14.85 -3.33 -5.67
C LEU A 86 13.89 -4.29 -4.96
N HIS A 87 12.60 -3.98 -4.98
CA HIS A 87 11.57 -4.86 -4.45
C HIS A 87 11.47 -6.14 -5.28
N GLU A 88 11.43 -6.04 -6.61
CA GLU A 88 11.40 -7.22 -7.50
C GLU A 88 12.61 -8.13 -7.32
N ALA A 89 13.81 -7.56 -7.15
CA ALA A 89 15.02 -8.32 -6.86
C ALA A 89 14.89 -9.10 -5.54
N LYS A 90 14.36 -8.46 -4.48
CA LYS A 90 14.11 -9.12 -3.18
C LYS A 90 13.06 -10.25 -3.27
N LEU A 91 12.04 -10.11 -4.12
CA LEU A 91 11.03 -11.16 -4.33
C LEU A 91 11.63 -12.43 -4.94
N LYS A 92 12.66 -12.31 -5.78
CA LYS A 92 13.37 -13.47 -6.37
C LYS A 92 14.12 -14.28 -5.32
N SER A 93 14.63 -13.63 -4.28
CA SER A 93 15.40 -14.26 -3.19
C SER A 93 14.57 -14.62 -1.96
N ARG A 94 13.26 -14.31 -1.93
CA ARG A 94 12.40 -14.66 -0.79
C ARG A 94 12.23 -16.19 -0.71
N PRO A 95 12.56 -16.84 0.43
CA PRO A 95 12.35 -18.27 0.61
C PRO A 95 10.87 -18.60 0.45
N ARG A 96 10.55 -19.52 -0.47
CA ARG A 96 9.15 -19.89 -0.78
C ARG A 96 8.61 -21.02 0.10
N LYS A 97 9.46 -21.63 0.92
CA LYS A 97 9.12 -22.66 1.90
C LYS A 97 9.95 -22.41 3.16
N LYS A 98 9.33 -22.53 4.33
CA LYS A 98 10.08 -22.82 5.55
C LYS A 98 10.75 -24.18 5.33
N GLU A 99 12.05 -24.28 5.60
CA GLU A 99 12.68 -25.58 5.84
C GLU A 99 11.97 -26.30 7.00
#